data_AF-A0A965TVY1-F1
#
_entry.id   AF-A0A965TVY1-F1
#
_cell.length_a   1.000
_cell.length_b   1.000
_cell.length_c   1.000
_cell.angle_alpha   90.00
_cell.angle_beta   90.00
_cell.angle_gamma   90.00
#
_symmetry.space_group_name_H-M   'P 1'
#
loop_
_entity.id
_entity.type
_entity.pdbx_description
1 polymer ?
#
loop_
_entity_poly.entity_id
_entity_poly.type
_entity_poly.pdbx_seq_one_letter_code
_entity_poly.pdbx_strand_id
1 'polypeptide(L)'
;TPTPTPTPAPAPTTTYLPAVMPTLTAPVVTTPPTETTTATTAPTTTSGGGGGGGGGGDSGVVTGSIQSTVYSISGSTITGLDPDKKLNTVSTLSSKVSVPTGATLTIISPSGKTLSSSAQIGTGSKINVVSGSQTLASYTAIVYGDVNGDGSINITDVATLFKYVRNKQTLGAPSQVAADTDRNTKVNITDVATAFSHVRNKLTINQ
;
A
#
# COMPACT_ATOMS: atom_id res chain seq x y z
N THR A 1 -50.87 58.08 -3.05
CA THR A 1 -49.49 57.94 -3.58
C THR A 1 -48.91 56.66 -3.00
N PRO A 2 -48.53 55.64 -3.80
CA PRO A 2 -47.99 54.41 -3.23
C PRO A 2 -46.60 54.64 -2.64
N THR A 3 -46.37 54.11 -1.44
CA THR A 3 -45.09 54.15 -0.71
C THR A 3 -44.05 53.26 -1.41
N PRO A 4 -42.81 53.73 -1.65
CA PRO A 4 -41.80 52.91 -2.30
C PRO A 4 -41.35 51.76 -1.41
N THR A 5 -41.29 50.55 -1.97
CA THR A 5 -40.72 49.36 -1.34
C THR A 5 -39.19 49.52 -1.25
N PRO A 6 -38.57 49.27 -0.07
CA PRO A 6 -37.12 49.37 0.06
C PRO A 6 -36.43 48.27 -0.76
N THR A 7 -35.43 48.68 -1.55
CA THR A 7 -34.55 47.79 -2.32
C THR A 7 -33.63 47.04 -1.36
N PRO A 8 -33.45 45.71 -1.49
CA PRO A 8 -32.55 44.96 -0.61
C PRO A 8 -31.09 45.39 -0.82
N ALA A 9 -30.37 45.58 0.29
CA ALA A 9 -28.96 45.91 0.29
C ALA A 9 -28.11 44.73 -0.23
N PRO A 10 -27.05 44.98 -1.01
CA PRO A 10 -26.18 43.91 -1.50
C PRO A 10 -25.41 43.24 -0.36
N ALA A 11 -25.24 41.91 -0.45
CA ALA A 11 -24.46 41.12 0.50
C ALA A 11 -22.97 41.53 0.47
N PRO A 12 -22.26 41.48 1.62
CA PRO A 12 -20.85 41.86 1.66
C PRO A 12 -19.99 40.87 0.86
N THR A 13 -19.22 41.40 -0.09
CA THR A 13 -18.17 40.67 -0.81
C THR A 13 -16.94 40.51 0.07
N THR A 14 -16.60 39.28 0.45
CA THR A 14 -15.35 38.98 1.14
C THR A 14 -14.21 38.92 0.12
N THR A 15 -13.46 40.01 -0.01
CA THR A 15 -12.22 40.03 -0.79
C THR A 15 -11.12 39.31 0.00
N TYR A 16 -10.71 38.14 -0.46
CA TYR A 16 -9.58 37.40 0.12
C TYR A 16 -8.27 38.08 -0.29
N LEU A 17 -7.53 38.62 0.67
CA LEU A 17 -6.20 39.17 0.42
C LEU A 17 -5.22 38.02 0.14
N PRO A 18 -4.33 38.13 -0.87
CA PRO A 18 -3.31 37.11 -1.12
C PRO A 18 -2.36 37.03 0.07
N ALA A 19 -2.20 35.83 0.63
CA ALA A 19 -1.27 35.59 1.73
C ALA A 19 0.17 35.82 1.24
N VAL A 20 0.89 36.74 1.90
CA VAL A 20 2.33 36.95 1.68
C VAL A 20 3.05 35.74 2.28
N MET A 21 3.67 34.93 1.42
CA MET A 21 4.41 33.74 1.88
C MET A 21 5.77 34.15 2.44
N PRO A 22 6.17 33.67 3.64
CA PRO A 22 7.55 33.79 4.09
C PRO A 22 8.44 32.90 3.20
N THR A 23 9.52 33.48 2.66
CA THR A 23 10.58 32.71 1.99
C THR A 23 11.29 31.83 3.02
N LEU A 24 11.10 30.51 2.89
CA LEU A 24 11.76 29.52 3.73
C LEU A 24 13.16 29.24 3.18
N THR A 25 14.18 29.61 3.93
CA THR A 25 15.56 29.19 3.70
C THR A 25 15.65 27.68 3.93
N ALA A 26 16.18 26.94 2.95
CA ALA A 26 16.31 25.49 3.02
C ALA A 26 17.19 25.07 4.22
N PRO A 27 16.79 24.07 5.03
CA PRO A 27 17.67 23.49 6.03
C PRO A 27 18.79 22.68 5.35
N VAL A 28 20.00 22.78 5.88
CA VAL A 28 21.18 22.01 5.46
C VAL A 28 20.89 20.52 5.64
N VAL A 29 20.96 19.77 4.54
CA VAL A 29 20.87 18.31 4.52
C VAL A 29 22.18 17.75 5.06
N THR A 30 22.18 17.27 6.30
CA THR A 30 23.22 16.37 6.79
C THR A 30 22.82 14.94 6.42
N THR A 31 23.54 14.34 5.48
CA THR A 31 23.37 12.95 5.08
C THR A 31 23.76 12.00 6.23
N PRO A 32 22.95 10.99 6.57
CA PRO A 32 23.37 9.92 7.47
C PRO A 32 24.44 9.03 6.81
N PRO A 33 25.31 8.36 7.59
CA PRO A 33 26.42 7.58 7.05
C PRO A 33 25.94 6.33 6.30
N THR A 34 26.58 6.09 5.16
CA THR A 34 26.44 4.91 4.30
C THR A 34 26.86 3.64 5.04
N GLU A 35 25.91 2.75 5.36
CA GLU A 35 26.27 1.39 5.77
C GLU A 35 26.72 0.59 4.55
N THR A 36 28.01 0.25 4.56
CA THR A 36 28.67 -0.59 3.56
C THR A 36 28.43 -2.05 3.96
N THR A 37 27.56 -2.76 3.23
CA THR A 37 27.47 -4.21 3.30
C THR A 37 28.50 -4.82 2.35
N THR A 38 29.64 -5.24 2.89
CA THR A 38 30.60 -6.07 2.18
C THR A 38 30.05 -7.49 2.02
N ALA A 39 29.89 -7.89 0.76
CA ALA A 39 29.77 -9.28 0.36
C ALA A 39 31.08 -10.02 0.68
N THR A 40 30.98 -11.17 1.36
CA THR A 40 32.07 -12.12 1.51
C THR A 40 31.70 -13.40 0.76
N THR A 41 32.41 -13.64 -0.33
CA THR A 41 32.44 -14.94 -1.03
C THR A 41 33.77 -15.63 -0.81
N ALA A 42 33.68 -16.97 -0.75
CA ALA A 42 34.67 -17.96 -1.23
C ALA A 42 35.65 -18.55 -0.17
N PRO A 43 36.32 -19.69 -0.47
CA PRO A 43 36.15 -20.96 0.24
C PRO A 43 37.48 -21.49 0.83
N THR A 44 37.44 -22.60 1.58
CA THR A 44 38.25 -23.83 1.39
C THR A 44 38.35 -24.68 2.66
N THR A 45 38.32 -25.97 2.40
CA THR A 45 38.23 -27.10 3.31
C THR A 45 39.61 -27.58 3.77
N THR A 46 39.76 -27.80 5.07
CA THR A 46 40.87 -28.55 5.67
C THR A 46 40.66 -30.04 5.47
N SER A 47 41.71 -30.73 5.01
CA SER A 47 41.77 -32.18 4.83
C SER A 47 41.80 -32.93 6.17
N GLY A 48 41.01 -33.99 6.28
CA GLY A 48 41.13 -35.02 7.32
C GLY A 48 40.06 -36.08 7.13
N GLY A 49 40.45 -37.25 6.63
CA GLY A 49 39.53 -38.30 6.18
C GLY A 49 38.83 -39.09 7.29
N GLY A 50 37.79 -39.83 6.88
CA GLY A 50 37.20 -40.91 7.68
C GLY A 50 35.71 -41.16 7.43
N GLY A 51 35.39 -42.08 6.50
CA GLY A 51 34.33 -43.09 6.66
C GLY A 51 32.84 -42.71 6.60
N GLY A 52 32.20 -43.05 5.47
CA GLY A 52 31.02 -43.94 5.42
C GLY A 52 29.62 -43.42 5.79
N GLY A 53 28.69 -43.47 4.82
CA GLY A 53 27.31 -43.92 5.05
C GLY A 53 26.15 -42.96 4.69
N GLY A 54 25.52 -43.22 3.53
CA GLY A 54 24.05 -43.39 3.40
C GLY A 54 23.08 -42.18 3.39
N GLY A 55 22.34 -42.03 2.28
CA GLY A 55 21.01 -41.39 2.16
C GLY A 55 21.03 -39.86 2.14
N GLY A 56 20.41 -39.11 1.23
CA GLY A 56 19.13 -39.32 0.54
C GLY A 56 18.24 -38.12 0.87
N GLY A 57 17.89 -37.30 -0.13
CA GLY A 57 16.84 -36.28 -0.02
C GLY A 57 17.21 -34.89 -0.54
N ASP A 58 17.14 -34.68 -1.86
CA ASP A 58 16.78 -33.36 -2.42
C ASP A 58 15.32 -33.09 -2.01
N SER A 59 15.13 -32.55 -0.80
CA SER A 59 13.82 -32.20 -0.29
C SER A 59 13.59 -30.73 -0.60
N GLY A 60 13.03 -30.53 -1.80
CA GLY A 60 12.67 -29.23 -2.35
C GLY A 60 12.05 -28.32 -1.31
N VAL A 61 12.60 -27.11 -1.23
CA VAL A 61 11.95 -25.99 -0.54
C VAL A 61 10.54 -25.89 -1.12
N VAL A 62 9.53 -26.21 -0.30
CA VAL A 62 8.15 -25.82 -0.59
C VAL A 62 8.12 -24.30 -0.52
N THR A 63 8.45 -23.67 -1.65
CA THR A 63 8.36 -22.23 -1.80
C THR A 63 6.88 -21.88 -1.66
N GLY A 64 6.49 -21.13 -0.62
CA GLY A 64 5.13 -20.61 -0.44
C GLY A 64 4.69 -19.61 -1.53
N SER A 65 5.33 -19.65 -2.69
CA SER A 65 5.11 -18.82 -3.85
C SER A 65 3.72 -19.05 -4.40
N ILE A 66 2.97 -17.96 -4.53
CA ILE A 66 1.67 -17.93 -5.19
C ILE A 66 1.81 -17.42 -6.62
N GLN A 67 0.86 -17.80 -7.47
CA GLN A 67 0.78 -17.34 -8.86
C GLN A 67 -0.60 -16.72 -9.12
N SER A 68 -0.67 -15.66 -9.93
CA SER A 68 -1.93 -15.11 -10.41
C SER A 68 -1.79 -14.60 -11.84
N THR A 69 -2.85 -14.74 -12.63
CA THR A 69 -2.96 -14.12 -13.96
C THR A 69 -3.68 -12.77 -13.91
N VAL A 70 -4.21 -12.39 -12.75
CA VAL A 70 -5.00 -11.16 -12.54
C VAL A 70 -4.21 -10.15 -11.72
N TYR A 71 -3.53 -10.61 -10.66
CA TYR A 71 -2.79 -9.73 -9.75
C TYR A 71 -1.31 -9.67 -10.10
N SER A 72 -0.73 -8.50 -9.90
CA SER A 72 0.71 -8.29 -10.06
C SER A 72 1.41 -8.62 -8.76
N ILE A 73 2.24 -9.66 -8.78
CA ILE A 73 2.98 -10.17 -7.62
C ILE A 73 4.46 -9.88 -7.85
N SER A 74 5.03 -9.00 -7.03
CA SER A 74 6.46 -8.62 -7.12
C SER A 74 7.08 -8.69 -5.73
N GLY A 75 8.03 -9.62 -5.56
CA GLY A 75 8.61 -9.94 -4.26
C GLY A 75 7.54 -10.36 -3.26
N SER A 76 7.42 -9.61 -2.17
CA SER A 76 6.42 -9.83 -1.11
C SER A 76 5.23 -8.87 -1.20
N THR A 77 4.94 -8.33 -2.39
CA THR A 77 3.86 -7.35 -2.61
C THR A 77 2.87 -7.83 -3.65
N ILE A 78 1.58 -7.58 -3.41
CA ILE A 78 0.48 -7.87 -4.33
C ILE A 78 -0.26 -6.57 -4.65
N THR A 79 -0.44 -6.29 -5.93
CA THR A 79 -1.15 -5.12 -6.50
C THR A 79 -2.18 -5.59 -7.54
N GLY A 80 -3.01 -4.68 -8.06
CA GLY A 80 -4.09 -5.02 -9.00
C GLY A 80 -5.40 -5.45 -8.32
N LEU A 81 -5.54 -5.26 -7.01
CA LEU A 81 -6.83 -5.45 -6.33
C LEU A 81 -7.74 -4.26 -6.70
N ASP A 82 -8.93 -4.54 -7.24
CA ASP A 82 -9.85 -3.50 -7.76
C ASP A 82 -10.92 -3.13 -6.70
N PRO A 83 -10.76 -1.99 -5.98
CA PRO A 83 -11.73 -1.52 -5.00
C PRO A 83 -13.00 -0.93 -5.65
N ASP A 84 -12.90 -0.37 -6.87
CA ASP A 84 -14.02 0.26 -7.57
C ASP A 84 -15.13 -0.75 -7.89
N LYS A 85 -14.72 -1.93 -8.37
CA LYS A 85 -15.64 -3.04 -8.65
C LYS A 85 -15.89 -3.94 -7.45
N LYS A 86 -15.35 -3.60 -6.27
CA LYS A 86 -15.40 -4.43 -5.05
C LYS A 86 -14.85 -5.85 -5.26
N LEU A 87 -13.85 -5.98 -6.15
CA LEU A 87 -13.16 -7.25 -6.45
C LEU A 87 -11.91 -7.45 -5.60
N ASN A 88 -11.65 -6.54 -4.64
CA ASN A 88 -10.58 -6.67 -3.66
C ASN A 88 -11.00 -7.48 -2.42
N THR A 89 -11.85 -8.49 -2.55
CA THR A 89 -12.28 -9.32 -1.41
C THR A 89 -11.43 -10.58 -1.25
N VAL A 90 -11.39 -11.14 -0.03
CA VAL A 90 -10.68 -12.40 0.25
C VAL A 90 -11.14 -13.55 -0.64
N SER A 91 -12.45 -13.65 -0.88
CA SER A 91 -13.02 -14.66 -1.78
C SER A 91 -12.53 -14.48 -3.21
N THR A 92 -12.55 -13.25 -3.72
CA THR A 92 -12.09 -12.96 -5.08
C THR A 92 -10.60 -13.28 -5.23
N LEU A 93 -9.78 -12.82 -4.28
CA LEU A 93 -8.35 -13.13 -4.25
C LEU A 93 -8.11 -14.65 -4.28
N SER A 94 -8.76 -15.39 -3.37
CA SER A 94 -8.60 -16.84 -3.27
C SER A 94 -9.04 -17.59 -4.53
N SER A 95 -10.01 -17.05 -5.28
CA SER A 95 -10.47 -17.62 -6.55
C SER A 95 -9.54 -17.34 -7.75
N LYS A 96 -8.70 -16.32 -7.65
CA LYS A 96 -7.82 -15.83 -8.74
C LYS A 96 -6.33 -16.05 -8.46
N VAL A 97 -6.01 -16.63 -7.32
CA VAL A 97 -4.65 -16.97 -6.90
C VAL A 97 -4.50 -18.48 -6.81
N SER A 98 -3.47 -19.01 -7.45
CA SER A 98 -3.06 -20.40 -7.30
C SER A 98 -2.12 -20.52 -6.11
N VAL A 99 -2.51 -21.35 -5.14
CA VAL A 99 -1.72 -21.66 -3.93
C VAL A 99 -1.10 -23.05 -4.02
N PRO A 100 0.06 -23.29 -3.38
CA PRO A 100 0.65 -24.62 -3.30
C PRO A 100 -0.31 -25.67 -2.74
N THR A 101 -0.17 -26.93 -3.19
CA THR A 101 -1.02 -28.03 -2.73
C THR A 101 -0.97 -28.18 -1.21
N GLY A 102 -2.13 -28.23 -0.56
CA GLY A 102 -2.25 -28.34 0.89
C GLY A 102 -2.09 -27.01 1.64
N ALA A 103 -1.85 -25.89 0.95
CA ALA A 103 -1.83 -24.57 1.55
C ALA A 103 -3.18 -23.86 1.42
N THR A 104 -3.42 -22.91 2.33
CA THR A 104 -4.58 -22.02 2.36
C THR A 104 -4.13 -20.57 2.54
N LEU A 105 -4.99 -19.62 2.16
CA LEU A 105 -4.73 -18.20 2.39
C LEU A 105 -5.40 -17.74 3.69
N THR A 106 -4.62 -17.08 4.54
CA THR A 106 -5.13 -16.34 5.70
C THR A 106 -4.77 -14.88 5.54
N ILE A 107 -5.78 -14.01 5.47
CA ILE A 107 -5.57 -12.57 5.30
C ILE A 107 -5.82 -11.85 6.62
N ILE A 108 -4.87 -11.02 7.03
CA ILE A 108 -4.91 -10.22 8.25
C ILE A 108 -4.87 -8.75 7.86
N SER A 109 -5.81 -7.95 8.37
CA SER A 109 -5.85 -6.51 8.14
C SER A 109 -4.62 -5.81 8.72
N PRO A 110 -4.34 -4.54 8.33
CA PRO A 110 -3.28 -3.74 8.95
C PRO A 110 -3.46 -3.58 10.47
N SER A 111 -4.70 -3.65 10.95
CA SER A 111 -5.05 -3.60 12.37
C SER A 111 -4.87 -4.93 13.12
N GLY A 112 -4.43 -5.99 12.44
CA GLY A 112 -4.18 -7.31 13.05
C GLY A 112 -5.41 -8.23 13.12
N LYS A 113 -6.53 -7.85 12.49
CA LYS A 113 -7.77 -8.64 12.46
C LYS A 113 -7.79 -9.59 11.26
N THR A 114 -8.05 -10.87 11.49
CA THR A 114 -8.30 -11.83 10.40
C THR A 114 -9.56 -11.44 9.62
N LEU A 115 -9.42 -11.36 8.29
CA LEU A 115 -10.49 -10.98 7.38
C LEU A 115 -11.36 -12.19 7.00
N SER A 116 -12.67 -11.99 6.94
CA SER A 116 -13.61 -12.99 6.43
C SER A 116 -13.59 -13.04 4.90
N SER A 117 -14.17 -14.09 4.30
CA SER A 117 -14.23 -14.28 2.85
C SER A 117 -14.84 -13.09 2.08
N SER A 118 -15.81 -12.39 2.67
CA SER A 118 -16.47 -11.23 2.07
C SER A 118 -15.80 -9.90 2.39
N ALA A 119 -14.82 -9.87 3.29
CA ALA A 119 -14.16 -8.63 3.67
C ALA A 119 -13.24 -8.12 2.56
N GLN A 120 -13.20 -6.80 2.42
CA GLN A 120 -12.29 -6.11 1.51
C GLN A 120 -10.87 -6.13 2.08
N ILE A 121 -9.91 -6.31 1.19
CA ILE A 121 -8.48 -6.30 1.46
C ILE A 121 -7.99 -4.90 1.12
N GLY A 122 -7.52 -4.19 2.14
CA GLY A 122 -6.92 -2.88 2.01
C GLY A 122 -5.40 -2.88 2.05
N THR A 123 -4.82 -1.74 1.74
CA THR A 123 -3.38 -1.50 1.80
C THR A 123 -2.81 -1.88 3.16
N GLY A 124 -1.70 -2.62 3.14
CA GLY A 124 -1.00 -3.08 4.34
C GLY A 124 -1.53 -4.41 4.91
N SER A 125 -2.63 -4.96 4.35
CA SER A 125 -3.10 -6.29 4.74
C SER A 125 -2.05 -7.35 4.44
N LYS A 126 -1.87 -8.30 5.35
CA LYS A 126 -0.96 -9.43 5.21
C LYS A 126 -1.69 -10.64 4.68
N ILE A 127 -1.27 -11.13 3.52
CA ILE A 127 -1.78 -12.32 2.85
C ILE A 127 -0.78 -13.44 3.14
N ASN A 128 -1.13 -14.30 4.10
CA ASN A 128 -0.28 -15.39 4.53
C ASN A 128 -0.69 -16.68 3.84
N VAL A 129 0.30 -17.40 3.30
CA VAL A 129 0.15 -18.73 2.74
C VAL A 129 0.48 -19.72 3.85
N VAL A 130 -0.51 -20.47 4.30
CA VAL A 130 -0.40 -21.34 5.48
C VAL A 130 -0.60 -22.79 5.07
N SER A 131 0.31 -23.68 5.47
CA SER A 131 0.18 -25.13 5.32
C SER A 131 0.28 -25.78 6.69
N GLY A 132 -0.82 -26.40 7.14
CA GLY A 132 -0.96 -26.87 8.51
C GLY A 132 -0.77 -25.74 9.52
N SER A 133 0.24 -25.85 10.40
CA SER A 133 0.58 -24.82 11.39
C SER A 133 1.69 -23.86 10.96
N GLN A 134 2.22 -24.00 9.74
CA GLN A 134 3.36 -23.22 9.25
C GLN A 134 2.93 -22.16 8.23
N THR A 135 3.41 -20.93 8.40
CA THR A 135 3.29 -19.89 7.37
C THR A 135 4.45 -20.03 6.40
N LEU A 136 4.17 -20.41 5.15
CA LEU A 136 5.15 -20.64 4.10
C LEU A 136 5.63 -19.34 3.46
N ALA A 137 4.73 -18.36 3.33
CA ALA A 137 5.02 -17.04 2.76
C ALA A 137 4.05 -15.99 3.30
N SER A 138 4.48 -14.74 3.29
CA SER A 138 3.65 -13.58 3.65
C SER A 138 3.83 -12.48 2.62
N TYR A 139 2.69 -12.00 2.11
CA TYR A 139 2.62 -10.92 1.14
C TYR A 139 1.90 -9.72 1.74
N THR A 140 2.22 -8.53 1.25
CA THR A 140 1.54 -7.28 1.62
C THR A 140 0.69 -6.81 0.46
N ALA A 141 -0.60 -6.60 0.70
CA ALA A 141 -1.50 -5.99 -0.27
C ALA A 141 -1.24 -4.49 -0.37
N ILE A 142 -1.23 -3.96 -1.59
CA ILE A 142 -1.19 -2.54 -1.88
C ILE A 142 -2.37 -2.23 -2.80
N VAL A 143 -3.18 -1.27 -2.39
CA VAL A 143 -4.31 -0.74 -3.17
C VAL A 143 -4.03 0.75 -3.36
N TYR A 144 -3.70 1.16 -4.58
CA TYR A 144 -3.33 2.55 -4.87
C TYR A 144 -4.53 3.46 -4.62
N GLY A 145 -4.34 4.50 -3.79
CA GLY A 145 -5.39 5.41 -3.34
C GLY A 145 -6.02 5.04 -1.99
N ASP A 146 -5.94 3.79 -1.54
CA ASP A 146 -6.37 3.37 -0.20
C ASP A 146 -5.21 3.58 0.78
N VAL A 147 -5.18 4.76 1.40
CA VAL A 147 -4.07 5.21 2.25
C VAL A 147 -4.29 4.76 3.69
N ASN A 148 -5.56 4.65 4.12
CA ASN A 148 -5.91 4.24 5.47
C ASN A 148 -5.91 2.70 5.65
N GLY A 149 -5.91 1.92 4.56
CA GLY A 149 -5.84 0.47 4.56
C GLY A 149 -7.18 -0.24 4.77
N ASP A 150 -8.31 0.44 4.51
CA ASP A 150 -9.66 -0.11 4.73
C ASP A 150 -10.22 -0.89 3.52
N GLY A 151 -9.52 -0.86 2.39
CA GLY A 151 -9.91 -1.56 1.16
C GLY A 151 -10.90 -0.80 0.29
N SER A 152 -11.17 0.47 0.59
CA SER A 152 -11.96 1.36 -0.25
C SER A 152 -11.17 2.65 -0.49
N ILE A 153 -11.41 3.31 -1.63
CA ILE A 153 -10.83 4.63 -1.89
C ILE A 153 -11.92 5.67 -1.72
N ASN A 154 -11.82 6.48 -0.67
CA ASN A 154 -12.85 7.44 -0.31
C ASN A 154 -12.27 8.75 0.27
N ILE A 155 -13.14 9.66 0.73
CA ILE A 155 -12.72 10.98 1.23
C ILE A 155 -11.82 10.89 2.49
N THR A 156 -11.90 9.78 3.23
CA THR A 156 -11.09 9.54 4.42
C THR A 156 -9.63 9.29 4.04
N ASP A 157 -9.37 8.66 2.89
CA ASP A 157 -8.03 8.51 2.32
C ASP A 157 -7.44 9.86 1.90
N VAL A 158 -8.25 10.67 1.19
CA VAL A 158 -7.85 12.02 0.78
C VAL A 158 -7.48 12.86 2.01
N ALA A 159 -8.29 12.81 3.07
CA ALA A 159 -8.01 13.53 4.31
C ALA A 159 -6.73 13.04 5.00
N THR A 160 -6.49 11.73 5.00
CA THR A 160 -5.30 11.10 5.56
C THR A 160 -4.05 11.50 4.79
N LEU A 161 -4.11 11.41 3.45
CA LEU A 161 -3.05 11.82 2.55
C LEU A 161 -2.73 13.32 2.67
N PHE A 162 -3.76 14.16 2.75
CA PHE A 162 -3.57 15.60 2.94
C PHE A 162 -2.88 15.93 4.28
N LYS A 163 -3.22 15.23 5.37
CA LYS A 163 -2.51 15.38 6.65
C LYS A 163 -1.05 14.95 6.52
N TYR A 164 -0.76 13.87 5.81
CA TYR A 164 0.61 13.40 5.57
C TYR A 164 1.43 14.43 4.79
N VAL A 165 0.91 14.94 3.66
CA VAL A 165 1.59 15.96 2.85
C VAL A 165 1.84 17.26 3.65
N ARG A 166 1.01 17.56 4.65
CA ARG A 166 1.18 18.69 5.57
C ARG A 166 2.06 18.38 6.79
N ASN A 167 2.70 17.22 6.84
CA ASN A 167 3.51 16.75 7.97
C ASN A 167 2.73 16.74 9.29
N LYS A 168 1.41 16.51 9.24
CA LYS A 168 0.53 16.40 10.41
C LYS A 168 0.26 14.96 10.84
N GLN A 169 0.64 14.01 10.00
CA GLN A 169 0.50 12.58 10.25
C GLN A 169 1.62 11.83 9.53
N THR A 170 2.11 10.74 10.11
CA THR A 170 3.05 9.84 9.45
C THR A 170 2.30 8.65 8.83
N LEU A 171 2.83 8.11 7.73
CA LEU A 171 2.31 6.93 7.07
C LEU A 171 3.31 5.79 7.18
N GLY A 172 2.83 4.57 7.37
CA GLY A 172 3.67 3.37 7.25
C GLY A 172 4.10 3.14 5.81
N ALA A 173 5.15 2.34 5.60
CA ALA A 173 5.69 2.08 4.27
C ALA A 173 4.63 1.59 3.25
N PRO A 174 3.72 0.65 3.56
CA PRO A 174 2.67 0.24 2.61
C PRO A 174 1.73 1.40 2.22
N SER A 175 1.31 2.21 3.19
CA SER A 175 0.45 3.37 2.95
C SER A 175 1.14 4.47 2.14
N GLN A 176 2.47 4.63 2.26
CA GLN A 176 3.22 5.57 1.43
C GLN A 176 3.26 5.12 -0.04
N VAL A 177 3.39 3.81 -0.29
CA VAL A 177 3.32 3.27 -1.66
C VAL A 177 1.92 3.45 -2.25
N ALA A 178 0.87 3.18 -1.47
CA ALA A 178 -0.51 3.41 -1.91
C ALA A 178 -0.84 4.89 -2.12
N ALA A 179 -0.18 5.79 -1.37
CA ALA A 179 -0.34 7.23 -1.46
C ALA A 179 0.27 7.84 -2.74
N ASP A 180 1.22 7.16 -3.40
CA ASP A 180 1.80 7.55 -4.68
C ASP A 180 0.85 7.11 -5.82
N THR A 181 -0.24 7.85 -5.97
CA THR A 181 -1.38 7.50 -6.84
C THR A 181 -1.07 7.64 -8.33
N ASP A 182 -0.11 8.51 -8.69
CA ASP A 182 0.35 8.69 -10.06
C ASP A 182 1.64 7.89 -10.36
N ARG A 183 2.19 7.20 -9.36
CA ARG A 183 3.37 6.33 -9.42
C ARG A 183 4.63 7.06 -9.87
N ASN A 184 4.78 8.32 -9.46
CA ASN A 184 5.93 9.16 -9.77
C ASN A 184 7.07 9.05 -8.73
N THR A 185 6.94 8.16 -7.74
CA THR A 185 7.85 7.93 -6.59
C THR A 185 7.84 9.01 -5.50
N LYS A 186 6.95 10.01 -5.60
CA LYS A 186 6.88 11.15 -4.67
C LYS A 186 5.46 11.42 -4.25
N VAL A 187 5.18 11.19 -2.97
CA VAL A 187 3.89 11.54 -2.37
C VAL A 187 3.79 13.05 -2.12
N ASN A 188 2.90 13.73 -2.84
CA ASN A 188 2.72 15.17 -2.76
C ASN A 188 1.25 15.63 -2.98
N ILE A 189 1.02 16.93 -3.15
CA ILE A 189 -0.33 17.49 -3.32
C ILE A 189 -1.02 17.01 -4.61
N THR A 190 -0.24 16.62 -5.62
CA THR A 190 -0.76 16.04 -6.87
C THR A 190 -1.47 14.73 -6.59
N ASP A 191 -0.94 13.89 -5.71
CA ASP A 191 -1.60 12.64 -5.31
C ASP A 191 -2.91 12.89 -4.56
N VAL A 192 -2.95 13.91 -3.70
CA VAL A 192 -4.19 14.34 -3.04
C VAL A 192 -5.23 14.73 -4.08
N ALA A 193 -4.83 15.48 -5.12
CA ALA A 193 -5.74 15.90 -6.19
C ALA A 193 -6.21 14.71 -7.05
N THR A 194 -5.34 13.75 -7.33
CA THR A 194 -5.67 12.51 -8.04
C THR A 194 -6.67 11.67 -7.24
N ALA A 195 -6.39 11.40 -5.96
CA ALA A 195 -7.29 10.70 -5.06
C ALA A 195 -8.65 11.40 -4.94
N PHE A 196 -8.66 12.73 -4.78
CA PHE A 196 -9.90 13.50 -4.72
C PHE A 196 -10.71 13.46 -6.01
N SER A 197 -10.03 13.53 -7.16
CA SER A 197 -10.68 13.43 -8.48
C SER A 197 -11.27 12.04 -8.69
N HIS A 198 -10.60 11.01 -8.21
CA HIS A 198 -11.06 9.63 -8.24
C HIS A 198 -12.33 9.43 -7.39
N VAL A 199 -12.33 9.90 -6.14
CA VAL A 199 -13.53 9.87 -5.26
C VAL A 199 -14.73 10.59 -5.88
N ARG A 200 -14.50 11.57 -6.77
CA ARG A 200 -15.54 12.29 -7.53
C ARG A 200 -15.94 11.62 -8.84
N ASN A 201 -15.46 10.41 -9.12
CA ASN A 201 -15.66 9.68 -10.38
C ASN A 201 -15.21 10.47 -11.61
N LYS A 202 -14.16 11.29 -11.47
CA LYS A 202 -13.57 12.07 -12.58
C LYS A 202 -12.30 11.44 -13.14
N LEU A 203 -11.71 10.51 -12.41
CA LEU A 203 -10.45 9.85 -12.76
C LEU A 203 -10.45 8.42 -12.20
N THR A 204 -9.73 7.51 -12.86
CA THR A 204 -9.50 6.15 -12.35
C THR A 204 -8.06 6.02 -11.88
N ILE A 205 -7.86 5.46 -10.69
CA ILE A 205 -6.53 5.11 -10.19
C ILE A 205 -6.22 3.70 -10.65
N ASN A 206 -5.14 3.56 -11.41
CA ASN A 206 -4.69 2.27 -11.92
C ASN A 206 -4.08 1.44 -10.78
N GLN A 207 -4.60 0.22 -10.62
CA GLN A 207 -4.18 -0.71 -9.56
C GLN A 207 -2.95 -1.53 -9.94
#